data_AF-A0A2T5CCT0-F1
#
_entry.id   AF-A0A2T5CCT0-F1
#
_cell.length_a   1.000
_cell.length_b   1.000
_cell.length_c   1.000
_cell.angle_alpha   90.00
_cell.angle_beta   90.00
_cell.angle_gamma   90.00
#
_symmetry.space_group_name_H-M   'P 1'
#
loop_
_entity.id
_entity.type
_entity.pdbx_description
1 polymer ?
#
loop_
_entity_poly.entity_id
_entity_poly.type
_entity_poly.pdbx_seq_one_letter_code
_entity_poly.pdbx_strand_id
1 'polypeptide(L)'
;MTTCGTAFLFSEEVQDLLGGSHPVEMSAVHPLWDQAIRHWGPWCEGRVAVDDPDGGDLGITGWTAARSGTGNVFLCRDCSSAFDVAWKLNGWGLLAEWGAVIAATQWTGRGQVRRPWQSLPGNLHVVWRSPMVPGEWDGLTSLIPAWLTARVLGSLGWEVRLKWPNDLVWNGKKIGGILAEQRGETVMVGLGLNFVAAPASDMLRDGAALPAGSMGGRIDPATCWDRLVSECESWYKNNLPVLRPEHFAGAFSDVLLWKNRSVAIAEYGEGRAEVRGVVLGVAVDGGLLLSVDGKVRRITSGEIRPLA
;
A
#
# COMPACT_ATOMS: atom_id res chain seq x y z
N MET A 1 -1.02 17.49 30.39
CA MET A 1 -1.56 16.72 29.26
C MET A 1 -0.38 16.29 28.42
N THR A 2 0.13 15.09 28.70
CA THR A 2 1.16 14.44 27.87
C THR A 2 0.60 14.36 26.46
N THR A 3 1.25 15.01 25.50
CA THR A 3 0.95 14.85 24.08
C THR A 3 1.04 13.36 23.79
N CYS A 4 -0.11 12.70 23.62
CA CYS A 4 -0.14 11.30 23.23
C CYS A 4 0.62 11.20 21.91
N GLY A 5 1.73 10.45 21.90
CA GLY A 5 2.50 10.24 20.69
C GLY A 5 1.57 9.76 19.57
N THR A 6 1.82 10.22 18.36
CA THR A 6 1.08 9.82 17.15
C THR A 6 1.98 9.02 16.21
N ALA A 7 3.27 8.92 16.53
CA ALA A 7 4.18 7.93 15.97
C ALA A 7 4.77 7.08 17.10
N PHE A 8 4.90 5.78 16.86
CA PHE A 8 5.31 4.76 17.82
C PHE A 8 6.37 3.84 17.21
N LEU A 9 7.31 3.35 18.01
CA LEU A 9 8.25 2.29 17.64
C LEU A 9 8.33 1.31 18.82
N PHE A 10 8.12 0.03 18.56
CA PHE A 10 8.15 -1.00 19.60
C PHE A 10 9.59 -1.33 20.00
N SER A 11 9.92 -1.30 21.30
CA SER A 11 11.26 -1.68 21.79
C SER A 11 11.40 -3.16 22.09
N GLU A 12 10.30 -3.86 22.33
CA GLU A 12 10.31 -5.29 22.66
C GLU A 12 10.00 -6.15 21.44
N GLU A 13 10.63 -7.32 21.40
CA GLU A 13 10.29 -8.36 20.43
C GLU A 13 8.95 -9.00 20.81
N VAL A 14 8.10 -9.19 19.80
CA VAL A 14 6.91 -10.04 19.92
C VAL A 14 7.14 -11.24 19.02
N GLN A 15 7.30 -12.41 19.65
CA GLN A 15 7.61 -13.65 18.97
C GLN A 15 6.71 -13.87 17.74
N ASP A 16 7.34 -14.25 16.62
CA ASP A 16 6.70 -14.50 15.32
C ASP A 16 5.98 -13.30 14.66
N LEU A 17 6.01 -12.11 15.27
CA LEU A 17 5.30 -10.92 14.78
C LEU A 17 6.24 -9.76 14.42
N LEU A 18 7.08 -9.31 15.35
CA LEU A 18 7.99 -8.19 15.14
C LEU A 18 9.23 -8.27 16.00
N GLY A 19 10.34 -7.78 15.46
CA GLY A 19 11.56 -7.55 16.24
C GLY A 19 11.46 -6.21 16.98
N GLY A 20 11.89 -6.20 18.25
CA GLY A 20 12.07 -4.97 19.00
C GLY A 20 13.09 -4.05 18.33
N SER A 21 12.91 -2.74 18.46
CA SER A 21 13.81 -1.77 17.86
C SER A 21 13.94 -0.45 18.63
N HIS A 22 14.90 0.35 18.20
CA HIS A 22 15.22 1.65 18.75
C HIS A 22 15.36 2.67 17.61
N PRO A 23 15.05 3.98 17.80
CA PRO A 23 15.13 4.97 16.72
C PRO A 23 16.50 4.99 16.02
N VAL A 24 17.60 4.83 16.79
CA VAL A 24 18.97 4.72 16.25
C VAL A 24 19.17 3.49 15.37
N GLU A 25 18.59 2.35 15.75
CA GLU A 25 18.71 1.12 14.95
C GLU A 25 17.86 1.20 13.68
N MET A 26 16.67 1.80 13.77
CA MET A 26 15.82 2.08 12.62
C MET A 26 16.52 3.04 11.64
N SER A 27 17.15 4.11 12.16
CA SER A 27 18.00 5.01 11.36
C SER A 27 19.13 4.26 10.65
N ALA A 28 19.75 3.28 11.32
CA ALA A 28 20.86 2.52 10.76
C ALA A 28 20.48 1.58 9.61
N VAL A 29 19.19 1.27 9.41
CA VAL A 29 18.73 0.39 8.31
C VAL A 29 19.09 0.97 6.94
N HIS A 30 18.90 2.27 6.76
CA HIS A 30 19.16 2.96 5.49
C HIS A 30 19.15 4.48 5.68
N PRO A 31 19.92 5.27 4.91
CA PRO A 31 19.88 6.75 5.00
C PRO A 31 18.49 7.38 4.86
N LEU A 32 17.58 6.76 4.09
CA LEU A 32 16.18 7.23 4.00
C LEU A 32 15.38 6.94 5.27
N TRP A 33 15.66 5.85 5.98
CA TRP A 33 15.04 5.60 7.28
C TRP A 33 15.57 6.54 8.36
N ASP A 34 16.85 6.92 8.28
CA ASP A 34 17.42 7.96 9.13
C ASP A 34 16.76 9.34 8.90
N GLN A 35 16.47 9.69 7.64
CA GLN A 35 15.66 10.88 7.33
C GLN A 35 14.24 10.77 7.89
N ALA A 36 13.57 9.62 7.73
CA ALA A 36 12.23 9.39 8.23
C ALA A 36 12.14 9.49 9.77
N ILE A 37 13.11 8.89 10.49
CA ILE A 37 13.20 8.96 11.95
C ILE A 37 13.42 10.40 12.41
N ARG A 38 14.27 11.18 11.73
CA ARG A 38 14.41 12.61 12.05
C ARG A 38 13.15 13.42 11.75
N HIS A 39 12.45 13.12 10.66
CA HIS A 39 11.24 13.83 10.24
C HIS A 39 10.10 13.69 11.26
N TRP A 40 9.87 12.50 11.81
CA TRP A 40 8.84 12.31 12.85
C TRP A 40 9.31 12.58 14.27
N GLY A 41 10.61 12.71 14.51
CA GLY A 41 11.17 13.03 15.81
C GLY A 41 10.80 14.44 16.31
N PRO A 42 11.24 14.81 17.54
CA PRO A 42 12.09 14.03 18.42
C PRO A 42 11.38 12.81 19.02
N TRP A 43 12.15 11.74 19.23
CA TRP A 43 11.66 10.50 19.85
C TRP A 43 11.98 10.50 21.34
N CYS A 44 11.03 10.06 22.14
CA CYS A 44 11.18 9.90 23.58
C CYS A 44 10.67 8.53 24.00
N GLU A 45 11.31 7.96 25.02
CA GLU A 45 10.84 6.71 25.61
C GLU A 45 9.42 6.91 26.16
N GLY A 46 8.56 5.94 25.90
CA GLY A 46 7.17 5.97 26.30
C GLY A 46 6.62 4.57 26.47
N ARG A 47 5.44 4.49 27.08
CA ARG A 47 4.71 3.24 27.25
C ARG A 47 3.40 3.35 26.50
N VAL A 48 3.13 2.39 25.61
CA VAL A 48 1.81 2.19 25.04
C VAL A 48 1.11 1.18 25.96
N ALA A 49 0.30 1.68 26.89
CA ALA A 49 -0.52 0.80 27.71
C ALA A 49 -1.58 0.16 26.81
N VAL A 50 -1.67 -1.16 26.84
CA VAL A 50 -2.64 -1.94 26.06
C VAL A 50 -3.34 -2.84 27.06
N ASP A 51 -4.65 -2.70 27.16
CA ASP A 51 -5.48 -3.72 27.79
C ASP A 51 -5.53 -4.91 26.81
N ASP A 52 -4.77 -5.97 27.08
CA ASP A 52 -4.88 -7.19 26.27
C ASP A 52 -6.25 -7.83 26.53
N PRO A 53 -7.08 -8.04 25.50
CA PRO A 53 -8.37 -8.72 25.66
C PRO A 53 -8.23 -10.13 26.24
N ASP A 54 -7.05 -10.76 26.11
CA ASP A 54 -6.73 -12.08 26.62
C ASP A 54 -6.15 -12.06 28.07
N GLY A 55 -6.11 -10.89 28.74
CA GLY A 55 -5.83 -10.77 30.18
C GLY A 55 -4.39 -10.45 30.59
N GLY A 56 -3.54 -10.01 29.65
CA GLY A 56 -2.19 -9.49 29.93
C GLY A 56 -2.10 -7.96 29.98
N ASP A 57 -1.22 -7.41 30.81
CA ASP A 57 -0.67 -6.07 30.58
C ASP A 57 0.47 -6.25 29.57
N LEU A 58 0.16 -6.09 28.27
CA LEU A 58 1.20 -6.16 27.24
C LEU A 58 2.16 -4.98 27.32
N GLY A 59 1.83 -3.95 28.12
CA GLY A 59 2.72 -2.90 28.60
C GLY A 59 3.82 -2.53 27.62
N ILE A 60 3.49 -2.28 26.35
CA ILE A 60 4.51 -2.30 25.32
C ILE A 60 5.36 -1.05 25.52
N THR A 61 6.60 -1.27 25.97
CA THR A 61 7.61 -0.22 26.01
C THR A 61 7.96 0.14 24.57
N GLY A 62 8.24 1.41 24.34
CA GLY A 62 8.59 1.86 23.02
C GLY A 62 9.03 3.30 22.99
N TRP A 63 9.13 3.82 21.78
CA TRP A 63 9.48 5.19 21.52
C TRP A 63 8.28 5.89 20.93
N THR A 64 8.01 7.10 21.39
CA THR A 64 6.92 7.92 20.90
C THR A 64 7.46 9.23 20.38
N ALA A 65 6.80 9.76 19.35
CA ALA A 65 7.08 11.08 18.84
C ALA A 65 5.79 11.84 18.55
N ALA A 66 5.83 13.15 18.74
CA ALA A 66 4.71 14.05 18.50
C ALA A 66 4.64 14.40 17.00
N ARG A 67 4.18 13.45 16.18
CA ARG A 67 3.94 13.66 14.76
C ARG A 67 2.67 14.48 14.53
N SER A 68 2.77 15.54 13.74
CA SER A 68 1.59 16.18 13.15
C SER A 68 1.16 15.41 11.90
N GLY A 69 -0.08 14.94 11.83
CA GLY A 69 -0.61 14.29 10.64
C GLY A 69 -1.79 13.37 10.93
N THR A 70 -2.43 12.91 9.87
CA THR A 70 -3.57 11.98 9.95
C THR A 70 -3.13 10.63 10.51
N GLY A 71 -3.95 10.07 11.40
CA GLY A 71 -3.78 8.73 11.97
C GLY A 71 -2.54 8.57 12.86
N ASN A 72 -2.52 7.50 13.66
CA ASN A 72 -1.29 7.07 14.34
C ASN A 72 -0.41 6.23 13.41
N VAL A 73 0.91 6.27 13.63
CA VAL A 73 1.89 5.51 12.84
C VAL A 73 2.69 4.61 13.76
N PHE A 74 2.65 3.30 13.54
CA PHE A 74 3.48 2.32 14.23
C PHE A 74 4.61 1.88 13.30
N LEU A 75 5.85 2.10 13.73
CA LEU A 75 7.04 1.69 13.01
C LEU A 75 7.49 0.31 13.49
N CYS A 76 7.90 -0.50 12.52
CA CYS A 76 8.58 -1.76 12.74
C CYS A 76 9.89 -1.72 11.94
N ARG A 77 11.02 -2.05 12.57
CA ARG A 77 12.26 -2.28 11.83
C ARG A 77 12.12 -3.55 10.99
N ASP A 78 11.88 -4.66 11.69
CA ASP A 78 11.66 -5.97 11.09
C ASP A 78 10.35 -6.55 11.63
N CYS A 79 9.50 -7.09 10.75
CA CYS A 79 8.25 -7.74 11.15
C CYS A 79 7.87 -8.88 10.20
N SER A 80 6.88 -9.70 10.58
CA SER A 80 6.35 -10.75 9.70
C SER A 80 5.79 -10.12 8.44
N SER A 81 4.81 -9.25 8.61
CA SER A 81 4.36 -8.30 7.61
C SER A 81 3.66 -7.15 8.31
N ALA A 82 3.67 -5.97 7.68
CA ALA A 82 2.94 -4.82 8.18
C ALA A 82 1.43 -5.13 8.30
N PHE A 83 0.90 -6.06 7.52
CA PHE A 83 -0.49 -6.52 7.64
C PHE A 83 -0.74 -7.28 8.93
N ASP A 84 0.13 -8.22 9.30
CA ASP A 84 -0.11 -9.04 10.49
C ASP A 84 -0.04 -8.18 11.75
N VAL A 85 0.93 -7.26 11.80
CA VAL A 85 1.04 -6.25 12.85
C VAL A 85 -0.19 -5.34 12.86
N ALA A 86 -0.65 -4.83 11.69
CA ALA A 86 -1.83 -3.98 11.62
C ALA A 86 -3.09 -4.69 12.13
N TRP A 87 -3.28 -5.95 11.76
CA TRP A 87 -4.41 -6.76 12.25
C TRP A 87 -4.33 -7.01 13.76
N LYS A 88 -3.13 -7.27 14.30
CA LYS A 88 -2.93 -7.43 15.74
C LYS A 88 -3.23 -6.14 16.50
N LEU A 89 -2.70 -5.00 16.04
CA LEU A 89 -2.96 -3.68 16.63
C LEU A 89 -4.43 -3.27 16.54
N ASN A 90 -5.12 -3.62 15.44
CA ASN A 90 -6.56 -3.42 15.33
C ASN A 90 -7.32 -4.28 16.35
N GLY A 91 -6.93 -5.55 16.56
CA GLY A 91 -7.52 -6.42 17.57
C GLY A 91 -7.35 -5.91 19.00
N TRP A 92 -6.24 -5.22 19.27
CA TRP A 92 -5.97 -4.52 20.53
C TRP A 92 -6.60 -3.13 20.65
N GLY A 93 -7.37 -2.69 19.64
CA GLY A 93 -8.01 -1.36 19.65
C GLY A 93 -7.03 -0.19 19.48
N LEU A 94 -5.78 -0.44 19.11
CA LEU A 94 -4.73 0.58 18.98
C LEU A 94 -4.68 1.20 17.58
N LEU A 95 -5.15 0.48 16.55
CA LEU A 95 -5.14 0.97 15.18
C LEU A 95 -6.47 1.66 14.83
N ALA A 96 -6.49 2.99 14.95
CA ALA A 96 -7.63 3.81 14.56
C ALA A 96 -7.78 3.88 13.04
N GLU A 97 -8.91 4.39 12.55
CA GLU A 97 -9.05 4.76 11.14
C GLU A 97 -7.91 5.72 10.74
N TRP A 98 -7.35 5.52 9.55
CA TRP A 98 -6.11 6.14 9.05
C TRP A 98 -4.83 5.80 9.81
N GLY A 99 -4.93 5.05 10.91
CA GLY A 99 -3.78 4.48 11.59
C GLY A 99 -3.03 3.53 10.67
N ALA A 100 -1.69 3.58 10.74
CA ALA A 100 -0.81 2.84 9.86
C ALA A 100 0.30 2.10 10.59
N VAL A 101 0.72 0.98 10.00
CA VAL A 101 1.96 0.27 10.32
C VAL A 101 2.91 0.45 9.17
N ILE A 102 4.13 0.88 9.46
CA ILE A 102 5.19 1.09 8.49
C ILE A 102 6.38 0.21 8.86
N ALA A 103 6.82 -0.64 7.92
CA ALA A 103 7.89 -1.60 8.13
C ALA A 103 9.13 -1.29 7.27
N ALA A 104 10.32 -1.32 7.87
CA ALA A 104 11.57 -1.22 7.12
C ALA A 104 11.83 -2.48 6.31
N THR A 105 11.65 -3.64 6.93
CA THR A 105 11.75 -4.96 6.30
C THR A 105 10.58 -5.86 6.73
N GLN A 106 10.30 -6.87 5.92
CA GLN A 106 9.29 -7.89 6.20
C GLN A 106 9.82 -9.27 5.81
N TRP A 107 9.74 -10.27 6.69
CA TRP A 107 10.19 -11.63 6.36
C TRP A 107 9.12 -12.49 5.68
N THR A 108 7.83 -12.12 5.80
CA THR A 108 6.69 -12.77 5.12
C THR A 108 5.85 -11.78 4.31
N GLY A 109 6.47 -10.73 3.77
CA GLY A 109 5.82 -9.74 2.91
C GLY A 109 5.10 -10.40 1.72
N ARG A 110 3.89 -9.92 1.41
CA ARG A 110 3.02 -10.51 0.39
C ARG A 110 2.34 -9.48 -0.50
N GLY A 111 2.11 -9.86 -1.75
CA GLY A 111 1.22 -9.20 -2.70
C GLY A 111 -0.03 -10.02 -2.99
N GLN A 112 -0.75 -9.66 -4.06
CA GLN A 112 -1.94 -10.40 -4.50
C GLN A 112 -1.65 -11.88 -4.78
N VAL A 113 -2.68 -12.71 -4.59
CA VAL A 113 -2.60 -14.17 -4.74
C VAL A 113 -1.48 -14.77 -3.87
N ARG A 114 -1.22 -14.15 -2.71
CA ARG A 114 -0.18 -14.52 -1.72
C ARG A 114 1.24 -14.63 -2.29
N ARG A 115 1.52 -13.94 -3.41
CA ARG A 115 2.86 -13.90 -4.00
C ARG A 115 3.83 -13.17 -3.07
N PRO A 116 5.09 -13.63 -2.91
CA PRO A 116 6.07 -12.93 -2.07
C PRO A 116 6.30 -11.48 -2.52
N TRP A 117 6.42 -10.56 -1.56
CA TRP A 117 6.84 -9.17 -1.77
C TRP A 117 8.18 -8.94 -1.08
N GLN A 118 9.21 -8.63 -1.89
CA GLN A 118 10.56 -8.37 -1.40
C GLN A 118 10.63 -7.00 -0.73
N SER A 119 10.92 -6.99 0.57
CA SER A 119 10.93 -5.77 1.39
C SER A 119 12.35 -5.29 1.64
N LEU A 120 12.95 -4.64 0.63
CA LEU A 120 14.34 -4.21 0.65
C LEU A 120 14.52 -2.92 1.49
N PRO A 121 15.63 -2.77 2.24
CA PRO A 121 15.93 -1.56 3.01
C PRO A 121 15.84 -0.27 2.19
N GLY A 122 15.30 0.78 2.80
CA GLY A 122 15.11 2.10 2.19
C GLY A 122 13.84 2.26 1.35
N ASN A 123 13.07 1.19 1.12
CA ASN A 123 11.75 1.24 0.49
C ASN A 123 10.63 1.48 1.50
N LEU A 124 9.43 1.83 1.02
CA LEU A 124 8.25 2.02 1.86
C LEU A 124 7.34 0.78 1.82
N HIS A 125 7.06 0.22 2.99
CA HIS A 125 6.05 -0.81 3.20
C HIS A 125 5.09 -0.32 4.26
N VAL A 126 3.90 0.10 3.85
CA VAL A 126 2.89 0.65 4.76
C VAL A 126 1.59 -0.12 4.65
N VAL A 127 0.93 -0.38 5.77
CA VAL A 127 -0.45 -0.85 5.82
C VAL A 127 -1.24 0.10 6.70
N TRP A 128 -2.36 0.61 6.22
CA TRP A 128 -3.23 1.48 7.02
C TRP A 128 -4.66 0.97 7.05
N ARG A 129 -5.35 1.30 8.14
CA ARG A 129 -6.79 1.07 8.28
C ARG A 129 -7.52 2.14 7.48
N SER A 130 -8.06 1.77 6.33
CA SER A 130 -8.85 2.66 5.49
C SER A 130 -10.28 2.76 6.02
N PRO A 131 -10.96 3.93 5.88
CA PRO A 131 -12.40 3.99 6.07
C PRO A 131 -13.09 3.01 5.12
N MET A 132 -14.25 2.51 5.55
CA MET A 132 -15.15 1.80 4.66
C MET A 132 -15.68 2.73 3.58
N VAL A 133 -15.89 2.17 2.39
CA VAL A 133 -16.62 2.84 1.32
C VAL A 133 -18.08 2.39 1.32
N PRO A 134 -19.02 3.19 0.79
CA PRO A 134 -20.40 2.74 0.58
C PRO A 134 -20.45 1.54 -0.36
N GLY A 135 -21.48 0.68 -0.24
CA GLY A 135 -21.55 -0.59 -0.98
C GLY A 135 -21.45 -0.45 -2.51
N GLU A 136 -21.95 0.64 -3.08
CA GLU A 136 -21.79 0.96 -4.52
C GLU A 136 -20.33 1.16 -4.97
N TRP A 137 -19.39 1.30 -4.03
CA TRP A 137 -17.95 1.47 -4.26
C TRP A 137 -17.12 0.21 -3.93
N ASP A 138 -17.73 -0.88 -3.47
CA ASP A 138 -17.00 -2.04 -2.92
C ASP A 138 -15.91 -2.57 -3.88
N GLY A 139 -16.22 -2.67 -5.18
CA GLY A 139 -15.27 -3.13 -6.19
C GLY A 139 -14.13 -2.15 -6.51
N LEU A 140 -14.18 -0.92 -5.99
CA LEU A 140 -13.17 0.12 -6.16
C LEU A 140 -12.23 0.25 -4.94
N THR A 141 -12.46 -0.53 -3.87
CA THR A 141 -11.71 -0.45 -2.60
C THR A 141 -10.19 -0.49 -2.79
N SER A 142 -9.67 -1.33 -3.70
CA SER A 142 -8.23 -1.39 -4.00
C SER A 142 -7.76 -0.40 -5.08
N LEU A 143 -8.69 0.15 -5.88
CA LEU A 143 -8.40 1.06 -6.99
C LEU A 143 -8.26 2.50 -6.52
N ILE A 144 -9.09 2.93 -5.56
CA ILE A 144 -9.02 4.26 -4.93
C ILE A 144 -7.61 4.56 -4.38
N PRO A 145 -7.03 3.74 -3.48
CA PRO A 145 -5.68 4.00 -2.96
C PRO A 145 -4.60 3.92 -4.04
N ALA A 146 -4.74 3.07 -5.05
CA ALA A 146 -3.80 3.01 -6.18
C ALA A 146 -3.79 4.33 -6.99
N TRP A 147 -4.98 4.83 -7.32
CA TRP A 147 -5.15 6.10 -8.03
C TRP A 147 -4.65 7.29 -7.23
N LEU A 148 -4.98 7.34 -5.94
CA LEU A 148 -4.50 8.38 -5.03
C LEU A 148 -2.98 8.36 -4.91
N THR A 149 -2.37 7.17 -4.80
CA THR A 149 -0.92 7.03 -4.78
C THR A 149 -0.29 7.56 -6.07
N ALA A 150 -0.82 7.19 -7.23
CA ALA A 150 -0.33 7.69 -8.52
C ALA A 150 -0.45 9.22 -8.62
N ARG A 151 -1.56 9.80 -8.16
CA ARG A 151 -1.78 11.26 -8.14
C ARG A 151 -0.80 11.98 -7.22
N VAL A 152 -0.59 11.49 -6.00
CA VAL A 152 0.36 12.06 -5.04
C VAL A 152 1.79 11.99 -5.59
N LEU A 153 2.20 10.85 -6.14
CA LEU A 153 3.51 10.71 -6.77
C LEU A 153 3.66 11.62 -7.99
N GLY A 154 2.61 11.80 -8.79
CA GLY A 154 2.57 12.77 -9.89
C GLY A 154 2.84 14.19 -9.43
N SER A 155 2.19 14.63 -8.34
CA SER A 155 2.43 15.96 -7.74
C SER A 155 3.87 16.16 -7.24
N LEU A 156 4.61 15.07 -7.03
CA LEU A 156 6.01 15.07 -6.61
C LEU A 156 6.98 14.84 -7.80
N GLY A 157 6.47 14.79 -9.03
CA GLY A 157 7.27 14.68 -10.25
C GLY A 157 7.54 13.25 -10.73
N TRP A 158 6.76 12.26 -10.27
CA TRP A 158 6.76 10.91 -10.84
C TRP A 158 5.45 10.65 -11.60
N GLU A 159 5.52 10.64 -12.93
CA GLU A 159 4.38 10.32 -13.80
C GLU A 159 4.03 8.82 -13.74
N VAL A 160 3.32 8.41 -12.69
CA VAL A 160 2.95 7.02 -12.43
C VAL A 160 1.70 6.63 -13.23
N ARG A 161 1.77 5.48 -13.90
CA ARG A 161 0.64 4.81 -14.55
C ARG A 161 0.22 3.58 -13.76
N LEU A 162 -1.04 3.20 -13.89
CA LEU A 162 -1.61 2.04 -13.22
C LEU A 162 -1.69 0.86 -14.19
N LYS A 163 -0.99 -0.22 -13.87
CA LYS A 163 -1.26 -1.51 -14.50
C LYS A 163 -2.33 -2.21 -13.67
N TRP A 164 -3.47 -2.48 -14.31
CA TRP A 164 -4.60 -3.13 -13.64
C TRP A 164 -4.19 -4.52 -13.08
N PRO A 165 -4.69 -4.89 -11.89
CA PRO A 165 -5.62 -4.11 -11.07
C PRO A 165 -4.95 -3.03 -10.19
N ASN A 166 -3.68 -3.14 -9.86
CA ASN A 166 -3.12 -2.50 -8.66
C ASN A 166 -1.62 -2.24 -8.68
N ASP A 167 -0.95 -2.40 -9.83
CA ASP A 167 0.49 -2.19 -9.97
C ASP A 167 0.80 -0.72 -10.31
N LEU A 168 1.74 -0.12 -9.57
CA LEU A 168 2.25 1.23 -9.83
C LEU A 168 3.45 1.13 -10.79
N VAL A 169 3.38 1.85 -11.91
CA VAL A 169 4.37 1.76 -12.98
C VAL A 169 4.93 3.13 -13.32
N TRP A 170 6.26 3.25 -13.34
CA TRP A 170 6.97 4.46 -13.72
C TRP A 170 8.12 4.11 -14.68
N ASN A 171 8.26 4.87 -15.76
CA ASN A 171 9.27 4.62 -16.80
C ASN A 171 9.29 3.17 -17.32
N GLY A 172 8.11 2.56 -17.49
CA GLY A 172 7.97 1.18 -17.97
C GLY A 172 8.40 0.11 -16.96
N LYS A 173 8.68 0.46 -15.71
CA LYS A 173 9.07 -0.45 -14.64
C LYS A 173 8.02 -0.45 -13.53
N LYS A 174 7.74 -1.62 -12.96
CA LYS A 174 6.91 -1.73 -11.76
C LYS A 174 7.69 -1.19 -10.57
N ILE A 175 7.18 -0.11 -9.97
CA ILE A 175 7.77 0.53 -8.78
C ILE A 175 7.01 0.18 -7.51
N GLY A 176 5.79 -0.31 -7.59
CA GLY A 176 5.00 -0.59 -6.39
C GLY A 176 3.74 -1.38 -6.67
N GLY A 177 2.99 -1.67 -5.62
CA GLY A 177 1.70 -2.31 -5.70
C GLY A 177 0.84 -2.06 -4.47
N ILE A 178 -0.47 -2.11 -4.68
CA ILE A 178 -1.48 -1.98 -3.62
C ILE A 178 -2.10 -3.34 -3.32
N LEU A 179 -2.35 -3.65 -2.05
CA LEU A 179 -3.14 -4.80 -1.63
C LEU A 179 -4.21 -4.32 -0.66
N ALA A 180 -5.47 -4.71 -0.85
CA ALA A 180 -6.52 -4.45 0.13
C ALA A 180 -7.01 -5.78 0.71
N GLU A 181 -7.12 -5.87 2.04
CA GLU A 181 -7.72 -6.99 2.76
C GLU A 181 -8.87 -6.46 3.63
N GLN A 182 -10.00 -7.14 3.60
CA GLN A 182 -11.16 -6.79 4.43
C GLN A 182 -11.50 -7.96 5.37
N ARG A 183 -11.77 -7.65 6.63
CA ARG A 183 -12.31 -8.60 7.63
C ARG A 183 -13.45 -7.91 8.37
N GLY A 184 -14.68 -8.40 8.16
CA GLY A 184 -15.88 -7.71 8.65
C GLY A 184 -15.94 -6.28 8.11
N GLU A 185 -16.07 -5.31 9.02
CA GLU A 185 -16.16 -3.88 8.73
C GLU A 185 -14.79 -3.16 8.72
N THR A 186 -13.68 -3.90 8.81
CA THR A 186 -12.34 -3.32 8.78
C THR A 186 -11.67 -3.59 7.43
N VAL A 187 -11.20 -2.53 6.78
CA VAL A 187 -10.40 -2.58 5.55
C VAL A 187 -8.97 -2.16 5.86
N MET A 188 -8.00 -3.02 5.54
CA MET A 188 -6.58 -2.72 5.58
C MET A 188 -6.05 -2.59 4.17
N VAL A 189 -5.39 -1.47 3.88
CA VAL A 189 -4.76 -1.23 2.58
C VAL A 189 -3.24 -1.21 2.79
N GLY A 190 -2.54 -2.07 2.07
CA GLY A 190 -1.09 -2.14 2.00
C GLY A 190 -0.57 -1.48 0.73
N LEU A 191 0.51 -0.71 0.86
CA LEU A 191 1.32 -0.16 -0.22
C LEU A 191 2.77 -0.62 -0.03
N GLY A 192 3.29 -1.33 -1.03
CA GLY A 192 4.72 -1.55 -1.20
C GLY A 192 5.25 -0.65 -2.31
N LEU A 193 6.27 0.17 -2.03
CA LEU A 193 6.80 1.15 -2.97
C LEU A 193 8.33 1.19 -2.95
N ASN A 194 8.93 0.91 -4.10
CA ASN A 194 10.37 0.84 -4.34
C ASN A 194 10.95 2.25 -4.48
N PHE A 195 11.55 2.77 -3.42
CA PHE A 195 12.17 4.09 -3.42
C PHE A 195 13.56 4.02 -4.03
N VAL A 196 14.39 3.14 -3.49
CA VAL A 196 15.82 3.04 -3.84
C VAL A 196 16.15 1.71 -4.49
N ALA A 197 15.57 0.63 -3.98
CA ALA A 197 15.90 -0.72 -4.39
C ALA A 197 14.70 -1.41 -5.02
N ALA A 198 14.97 -2.33 -5.94
CA ALA A 198 13.98 -3.19 -6.56
C ALA A 198 14.56 -4.60 -6.66
N PRO A 199 13.74 -5.66 -6.62
CA PRO A 199 14.23 -7.01 -6.80
C PRO A 199 14.95 -7.17 -8.14
N ALA A 200 16.03 -7.95 -8.12
CA ALA A 200 16.77 -8.32 -9.32
C ALA A 200 15.88 -9.12 -10.29
N SER A 201 16.23 -9.12 -11.58
CA SER A 201 15.39 -9.71 -12.63
C SER A 201 15.18 -11.21 -12.50
N ASP A 202 16.17 -11.93 -11.99
CA ASP A 202 16.15 -13.37 -11.68
C ASP A 202 15.27 -13.73 -10.47
N MET A 203 14.99 -12.74 -9.62
CA MET A 203 14.05 -12.86 -8.51
C MET A 203 12.61 -12.56 -8.93
N LEU A 204 12.39 -12.11 -10.18
CA LEU A 204 11.06 -11.93 -10.74
C LEU A 204 10.54 -13.26 -11.26
N ARG A 205 9.23 -13.47 -11.12
CA ARG A 205 8.57 -14.63 -11.71
C ARG A 205 8.72 -14.65 -13.23
N ASP A 206 8.74 -15.86 -13.79
CA ASP A 206 8.60 -16.06 -15.22
C ASP A 206 7.32 -15.41 -15.75
N GLY A 207 7.45 -14.72 -16.89
CA GLY A 207 6.34 -14.02 -17.53
C GLY A 207 5.87 -12.76 -16.80
N ALA A 208 6.69 -12.17 -15.92
CA ALA A 208 6.42 -10.84 -15.38
C ALA A 208 6.17 -9.85 -16.53
N ALA A 209 5.00 -9.20 -16.53
CA ALA A 209 4.60 -8.30 -17.61
C ALA A 209 5.49 -7.05 -17.73
N LEU A 210 6.20 -6.68 -16.66
CA LEU A 210 7.09 -5.53 -16.58
C LEU A 210 8.30 -5.88 -15.71
N PRO A 211 9.49 -5.34 -16.01
CA PRO A 211 10.63 -5.37 -15.09
C PRO A 211 10.33 -4.59 -13.81
N ALA A 212 11.03 -4.90 -12.73
CA ALA A 212 11.00 -4.11 -11.50
C ALA A 212 11.89 -2.86 -11.61
N GLY A 213 11.52 -1.80 -10.91
CA GLY A 213 12.29 -0.55 -10.84
C GLY A 213 12.06 0.18 -9.53
N SER A 214 12.77 1.29 -9.35
CA SER A 214 12.69 2.16 -8.19
C SER A 214 12.58 3.63 -8.59
N MET A 215 12.21 4.49 -7.64
CA MET A 215 11.98 5.93 -7.83
C MET A 215 13.24 6.81 -7.69
N GLY A 216 14.39 6.21 -7.38
CA GLY A 216 15.68 6.88 -7.23
C GLY A 216 15.93 7.56 -5.88
N GLY A 217 15.13 7.27 -4.85
CA GLY A 217 15.39 7.70 -3.47
C GLY A 217 15.32 9.20 -3.21
N ARG A 218 14.55 9.96 -4.00
CA ARG A 218 14.45 11.43 -3.87
C ARG A 218 13.47 11.91 -2.78
N ILE A 219 12.81 10.98 -2.10
CA ILE A 219 11.87 11.23 -1.00
C ILE A 219 12.03 10.11 0.03
N ASP A 220 11.96 10.44 1.31
CA ASP A 220 12.01 9.46 2.39
C ASP A 220 10.61 8.86 2.70
N PRO A 221 10.55 7.67 3.32
CA PRO A 221 9.30 6.99 3.64
C PRO A 221 8.29 7.85 4.42
N ALA A 222 8.77 8.67 5.36
CA ALA A 222 7.90 9.46 6.22
C ALA A 222 7.24 10.61 5.48
N THR A 223 8.02 11.40 4.73
CA THR A 223 7.49 12.48 3.90
C THR A 223 6.48 11.97 2.87
N CYS A 224 6.76 10.82 2.25
CA CYS A 224 5.84 10.22 1.28
C CYS A 224 4.53 9.79 1.94
N TRP A 225 4.61 9.09 3.09
CA TRP A 225 3.44 8.66 3.83
C TRP A 225 2.56 9.83 4.29
N ASP A 226 3.16 10.86 4.89
CA ASP A 226 2.41 12.01 5.41
C ASP A 226 1.64 12.74 4.31
N ARG A 227 2.25 12.87 3.11
CA ARG A 227 1.55 13.42 1.94
C ARG A 227 0.44 12.51 1.45
N LEU A 228 0.70 11.20 1.38
CA LEU A 228 -0.26 10.23 0.89
C LEU A 228 -1.50 10.14 1.79
N VAL A 229 -1.31 9.98 3.10
CA VAL A 229 -2.42 9.80 4.04
C VAL A 229 -3.28 11.06 4.13
N SER A 230 -2.66 12.25 4.10
CA SER A 230 -3.37 13.53 4.07
C SER A 230 -4.22 13.68 2.81
N GLU A 231 -3.67 13.34 1.64
CA GLU A 231 -4.43 13.39 0.38
C GLU A 231 -5.54 12.34 0.35
N CYS A 232 -5.31 11.16 0.92
CA CYS A 232 -6.34 10.13 1.02
C CYS A 232 -7.48 10.57 1.93
N GLU A 233 -7.19 11.05 3.13
CA GLU A 233 -8.21 11.53 4.06
C GLU A 233 -9.03 12.68 3.45
N SER A 234 -8.34 13.66 2.86
CA SER A 234 -8.98 14.77 2.16
C SER A 234 -9.87 14.28 1.01
N TRP A 235 -9.38 13.34 0.20
CA TRP A 235 -10.15 12.81 -0.92
C TRP A 235 -11.40 12.07 -0.44
N TYR A 236 -11.27 11.16 0.53
CA TYR A 236 -12.39 10.40 1.09
C TYR A 236 -13.43 11.34 1.68
N LYS A 237 -13.01 12.31 2.48
CA LYS A 237 -13.92 13.28 3.12
C LYS A 237 -14.69 14.14 2.12
N ASN A 238 -14.00 14.63 1.09
CA ASN A 238 -14.55 15.67 0.22
C ASN A 238 -15.16 15.13 -1.08
N ASN A 239 -14.76 13.95 -1.55
CA ASN A 239 -15.18 13.40 -2.84
C ASN A 239 -16.09 12.20 -2.69
N LEU A 240 -15.83 11.29 -1.75
CA LEU A 240 -16.64 10.06 -1.61
C LEU A 240 -18.15 10.33 -1.41
N PRO A 241 -18.58 11.38 -0.67
CA PRO A 241 -20.02 11.67 -0.50
C PRO A 241 -20.72 12.27 -1.72
N VAL A 242 -19.97 12.80 -2.70
CA VAL A 242 -20.52 13.60 -3.81
C VAL A 242 -20.18 13.07 -5.19
N LEU A 243 -19.08 12.34 -5.32
CA LEU A 243 -18.66 11.69 -6.55
C LEU A 243 -19.49 10.43 -6.77
N ARG A 244 -19.69 10.04 -8.03
CA ARG A 244 -20.31 8.76 -8.36
C ARG A 244 -19.22 7.74 -8.71
N PRO A 245 -19.39 6.45 -8.39
CA PRO A 245 -18.43 5.39 -8.75
C PRO A 245 -18.04 5.41 -10.24
N GLU A 246 -18.98 5.71 -11.14
CA GLU A 246 -18.74 5.77 -12.60
C GLU A 246 -17.73 6.85 -12.97
N HIS A 247 -17.82 8.02 -12.33
CA HIS A 247 -16.89 9.12 -12.57
C HIS A 247 -15.49 8.78 -12.07
N PHE A 248 -15.39 8.12 -10.92
CA PHE A 248 -14.11 7.62 -10.43
C PHE A 248 -13.53 6.53 -11.36
N ALA A 249 -14.34 5.58 -11.80
CA ALA A 249 -13.93 4.54 -12.73
C ALA A 249 -13.40 5.14 -14.05
N GLY A 250 -14.00 6.24 -14.52
CA GLY A 250 -13.49 7.05 -15.62
C GLY A 250 -12.11 7.65 -15.32
N ALA A 251 -11.97 8.36 -14.19
CA ALA A 251 -10.70 8.97 -13.78
C ALA A 251 -9.57 7.95 -13.55
N PHE A 252 -9.90 6.75 -13.05
CA PHE A 252 -8.97 5.64 -12.95
C PHE A 252 -8.55 5.14 -14.34
N SER A 253 -9.50 5.04 -15.27
CA SER A 253 -9.24 4.57 -16.64
C SER A 253 -8.26 5.46 -17.40
N ASP A 254 -8.23 6.76 -17.12
CA ASP A 254 -7.34 7.73 -17.77
C ASP A 254 -5.86 7.56 -17.38
N VAL A 255 -5.59 6.91 -16.24
CA VAL A 255 -4.23 6.65 -15.77
C VAL A 255 -3.76 5.21 -16.02
N LEU A 256 -4.59 4.38 -16.66
CA LEU A 256 -4.21 3.01 -17.02
C LEU A 256 -3.02 2.99 -17.99
N LEU A 257 -2.02 2.17 -17.69
CA LEU A 257 -0.77 2.03 -18.45
C LEU A 257 -1.00 1.70 -19.94
N TRP A 258 -1.99 0.85 -20.21
CA TRP A 258 -2.28 0.35 -21.56
C TRP A 258 -3.65 0.78 -22.08
N LYS A 259 -4.21 1.87 -21.54
CA LYS A 259 -5.46 2.46 -22.06
C LYS A 259 -5.37 2.64 -23.58
N ASN A 260 -6.40 2.17 -24.28
CA ASN A 260 -6.52 2.19 -25.74
C ASN A 260 -5.42 1.41 -26.50
N ARG A 261 -4.72 0.47 -25.83
CA ARG A 261 -3.75 -0.42 -26.47
C ARG A 261 -4.22 -1.86 -26.45
N SER A 262 -3.75 -2.63 -27.43
CA SER A 262 -3.99 -4.06 -27.51
C SER A 262 -3.16 -4.81 -26.47
N VAL A 263 -3.82 -5.73 -25.75
CA VAL A 263 -3.23 -6.53 -24.68
C VAL A 263 -3.70 -7.97 -24.78
N ALA A 264 -2.95 -8.85 -24.14
CA ALA A 264 -3.37 -10.21 -23.81
C ALA A 264 -3.65 -10.31 -22.31
N ILE A 265 -4.70 -11.03 -21.93
CA ILE A 265 -5.03 -11.33 -20.54
C ILE A 265 -5.18 -12.83 -20.34
N ALA A 266 -4.36 -13.39 -19.46
CA ALA A 266 -4.55 -14.73 -18.94
C ALA A 266 -5.44 -14.63 -17.68
N GLU A 267 -6.73 -14.96 -17.80
CA GLU A 267 -7.64 -15.00 -16.65
C GLU A 267 -7.23 -16.09 -15.67
N TYR A 268 -7.44 -15.85 -14.37
CA TYR A 268 -7.24 -16.90 -13.35
C TYR A 268 -8.40 -17.91 -13.38
N GLY A 269 -8.08 -19.20 -13.21
CA GLY A 269 -9.04 -20.30 -13.19
C GLY A 269 -8.80 -21.35 -14.29
N GLU A 270 -9.09 -22.61 -14.00
CA GLU A 270 -8.87 -23.73 -14.95
C GLU A 270 -9.68 -23.56 -16.25
N GLY A 271 -9.05 -23.88 -17.38
CA GLY A 271 -9.70 -23.90 -18.70
C GLY A 271 -9.97 -22.52 -19.33
N ARG A 272 -9.57 -21.41 -18.71
CA ARG A 272 -9.75 -20.08 -19.31
C ARG A 272 -8.66 -19.76 -20.34
N ALA A 273 -9.09 -19.50 -21.57
CA ALA A 273 -8.22 -19.10 -22.66
C ALA A 273 -7.70 -17.65 -22.49
N GLU A 274 -6.54 -17.37 -23.09
CA GLU A 274 -6.02 -16.01 -23.22
C GLU A 274 -7.01 -15.14 -24.01
N VAL A 275 -7.36 -13.98 -23.45
CA VAL A 275 -8.24 -13.00 -24.10
C VAL A 275 -7.39 -11.90 -24.68
N ARG A 276 -7.55 -11.61 -25.97
CA ARG A 276 -6.88 -10.49 -26.65
C ARG A 276 -7.89 -9.40 -26.96
N GLY A 277 -7.53 -8.16 -26.72
CA GLY A 277 -8.42 -7.02 -26.96
C GLY A 277 -7.78 -5.68 -26.63
N VAL A 278 -8.52 -4.60 -26.87
CA VAL A 278 -8.07 -3.23 -26.58
C VAL A 278 -8.59 -2.79 -25.22
N VAL A 279 -7.72 -2.27 -24.35
CA VAL A 279 -8.12 -1.79 -23.03
C VAL A 279 -9.00 -0.54 -23.14
N LEU A 280 -10.22 -0.63 -22.62
CA LEU A 280 -11.21 0.45 -22.59
C LEU A 280 -11.32 1.15 -21.24
N GLY A 281 -10.83 0.58 -20.15
CA GLY A 281 -10.98 1.20 -18.82
C GLY A 281 -11.35 0.18 -17.75
N VAL A 282 -11.97 0.65 -16.68
CA VAL A 282 -12.53 -0.19 -15.61
C VAL A 282 -14.02 0.10 -15.44
N ALA A 283 -14.77 -0.92 -15.01
CA ALA A 283 -16.16 -0.79 -14.58
C ALA A 283 -16.23 -0.30 -13.11
N VAL A 284 -17.44 0.04 -12.65
CA VAL A 284 -17.71 0.54 -11.28
C VAL A 284 -17.41 -0.45 -10.17
N ASP A 285 -17.25 -1.72 -10.49
CA ASP A 285 -16.86 -2.76 -9.54
C ASP A 285 -15.41 -3.24 -9.77
N GLY A 286 -14.62 -2.42 -10.46
CA GLY A 286 -13.18 -2.61 -10.64
C GLY A 286 -12.77 -3.60 -11.73
N GLY A 287 -13.72 -4.26 -12.40
CA GLY A 287 -13.42 -5.14 -13.54
C GLY A 287 -12.83 -4.38 -14.72
N LEU A 288 -11.80 -4.92 -15.38
CA LEU A 288 -11.22 -4.33 -16.59
C LEU A 288 -12.17 -4.50 -17.78
N LEU A 289 -12.36 -3.43 -18.56
CA LEU A 289 -13.12 -3.42 -19.79
C LEU A 289 -12.18 -3.56 -20.99
N LEU A 290 -12.45 -4.54 -21.85
CA LEU A 290 -11.75 -4.79 -23.11
C LEU A 290 -12.71 -4.68 -24.30
N SER A 291 -12.26 -4.15 -25.42
CA SER A 291 -12.90 -4.36 -26.73
C SER A 291 -12.33 -5.63 -27.37
N VAL A 292 -13.17 -6.63 -27.58
CA VAL A 292 -12.85 -7.92 -28.22
C VAL A 292 -13.80 -8.09 -29.39
N ASP A 293 -13.28 -8.12 -30.62
CA ASP A 293 -14.08 -8.24 -31.85
C ASP A 293 -15.25 -7.24 -31.93
N GLY A 294 -15.01 -6.00 -31.48
CA GLY A 294 -16.00 -4.92 -31.46
C GLY A 294 -17.03 -5.00 -30.32
N LYS A 295 -16.93 -5.99 -29.43
CA LYS A 295 -17.79 -6.14 -28.24
C LYS A 295 -17.02 -5.80 -26.97
N VAL A 296 -17.69 -5.13 -26.02
CA VAL A 296 -17.13 -4.88 -24.70
C VAL A 296 -17.20 -6.16 -23.88
N ARG A 297 -16.04 -6.69 -23.49
CA ARG A 297 -15.89 -7.78 -22.54
C ARG A 297 -15.33 -7.25 -21.23
N ARG A 298 -15.88 -7.74 -20.14
CA ARG A 298 -15.51 -7.38 -18.78
C ARG A 298 -14.69 -8.52 -18.15
N ILE A 299 -13.56 -8.18 -17.53
CA ILE A 299 -12.61 -9.13 -16.93
C ILE A 299 -12.45 -8.80 -15.44
N THR A 300 -12.70 -9.75 -14.55
CA THR A 300 -12.68 -9.52 -13.10
C THR A 300 -11.37 -9.92 -12.44
N SER A 301 -10.58 -10.79 -13.08
CA SER A 301 -9.30 -11.25 -12.56
C SER A 301 -8.43 -11.80 -13.68
N GLY A 302 -7.13 -11.53 -13.64
CA GLY A 302 -6.19 -12.10 -14.59
C GLY A 302 -4.89 -11.32 -14.65
N GLU A 303 -4.00 -11.81 -15.49
CA GLU A 303 -2.70 -11.20 -15.72
C GLU A 303 -2.64 -10.57 -17.11
N ILE A 304 -2.51 -9.24 -17.12
CA ILE A 304 -2.45 -8.43 -18.33
C ILE A 304 -1.00 -8.27 -18.82
N ARG A 305 -0.80 -8.41 -20.13
CA ARG A 305 0.48 -8.24 -20.83
C ARG A 305 0.29 -7.43 -22.10
N PRO A 306 1.25 -6.57 -22.49
CA PRO A 306 1.18 -5.88 -23.77
C PRO A 306 1.32 -6.89 -24.91
N LEU A 307 0.60 -6.65 -26.01
CA LEU A 307 0.95 -7.29 -27.28
C LEU A 307 2.07 -6.47 -27.92
N ALA A 308 3.10 -7.17 -28.42
CA ALA A 308 4.23 -6.55 -29.12
C ALA A 308 3.75 -5.82 -30.40
#